data_AF-B2AF09-F1
#
_entry.id   AF-B2AF09-F1
#
_cell.length_a   1.000
_cell.length_b   1.000
_cell.length_c   1.000
_cell.angle_alpha   90.00
_cell.angle_beta   90.00
_cell.angle_gamma   90.00
#
_symmetry.space_group_name_H-M   'P 1'
#
loop_
_entity.id
_entity.type
_entity.pdbx_description
1 polymer ?
#
loop_
_entity_poly.entity_id
_entity_poly.type
_entity_poly.pdbx_seq_one_letter_code
_entity_poly.pdbx_strand_id
1 'polypeptide(L)'
;MIRSSVVTDQADQQLIYEAYSNFIQGLFELMDSVTESAPVLIVLDKQAEFRIPAAVREVAGVVDALLYQLMAIFPTNTSYSSQTANQKTQVDTHFRQAVHAFHLATANTGSPYSNTTSL
;
A
#
# COMPACT_ATOMS: atom_id res chain seq x y z
N MET A 1 -0.36 -17.75 -19.15
CA MET A 1 -1.73 -17.16 -19.12
C MET A 1 -2.42 -17.70 -17.88
N ILE A 2 -2.46 -16.96 -16.78
CA ILE A 2 -3.22 -17.36 -15.59
C ILE A 2 -4.66 -16.94 -15.85
N ARG A 3 -5.54 -17.90 -16.13
CA ARG A 3 -6.98 -17.65 -16.22
C ARG A 3 -7.51 -17.72 -14.79
N SER A 4 -7.68 -16.57 -14.13
CA SER A 4 -8.46 -16.53 -12.90
C SER A 4 -9.92 -16.84 -13.26
N SER A 5 -10.51 -17.85 -12.62
CA SER A 5 -11.92 -18.15 -12.79
C SER A 5 -12.75 -17.05 -12.12
N VAL A 6 -13.64 -16.43 -12.89
CA VAL A 6 -14.58 -15.44 -12.35
C VAL A 6 -15.57 -16.12 -11.42
N VAL A 7 -15.83 -15.53 -10.25
CA VAL A 7 -16.82 -16.06 -9.30
C VAL A 7 -18.23 -15.69 -9.76
N THR A 8 -19.11 -16.68 -9.89
CA THR A 8 -20.44 -16.49 -10.49
C THR A 8 -21.57 -16.46 -9.47
N ASP A 9 -21.40 -17.12 -8.33
CA ASP A 9 -22.39 -17.11 -7.26
C ASP A 9 -22.39 -15.75 -6.53
N GLN A 10 -23.58 -15.21 -6.28
CA GLN A 10 -23.71 -13.86 -5.71
C GLN A 10 -23.37 -13.82 -4.21
N ALA A 11 -23.66 -14.89 -3.45
CA ALA A 11 -23.31 -14.96 -2.05
C ALA A 11 -21.78 -15.06 -1.88
N ASP A 12 -21.12 -15.84 -2.74
CA ASP A 12 -19.66 -15.93 -2.76
C ASP A 12 -19.00 -14.59 -3.15
N GLN A 13 -19.58 -13.86 -4.12
CA GLN A 13 -19.10 -12.52 -4.48
C GLN A 13 -19.10 -11.58 -3.27
N GLN A 14 -20.20 -11.55 -2.52
CA GLN A 14 -20.31 -10.70 -1.35
C GLN A 14 -19.27 -11.11 -0.28
N LEU A 15 -19.18 -12.40 0.03
CA LEU A 15 -18.24 -12.91 1.03
C LEU A 15 -16.78 -12.56 0.69
N ILE A 16 -16.39 -12.77 -0.57
CA ILE A 16 -15.04 -12.45 -1.05
C ILE A 16 -14.79 -10.94 -1.04
N TYR A 17 -15.79 -10.13 -1.40
CA TYR A 17 -15.67 -8.68 -1.37
C TYR A 17 -15.49 -8.14 0.06
N GLU A 18 -16.21 -8.70 1.04
CA GLU A 18 -16.04 -8.36 2.46
C GLU A 18 -14.63 -8.72 2.94
N ALA A 19 -14.14 -9.92 2.61
CA ALA A 19 -12.78 -10.35 2.94
C ALA A 19 -11.71 -9.45 2.28
N TYR A 20 -11.90 -9.11 1.00
CA TYR A 20 -11.05 -8.16 0.28
C TYR A 20 -11.03 -6.80 0.98
N SER A 21 -12.20 -6.26 1.34
CA SER A 21 -12.32 -4.96 2.00
C SER A 21 -11.63 -4.93 3.36
N ASN A 22 -11.75 -6.00 4.15
CA ASN A 22 -11.04 -6.13 5.43
C ASN A 22 -9.52 -6.18 5.25
N PHE A 23 -9.04 -6.90 4.23
CA PHE A 23 -7.62 -6.92 3.90
C PHE A 23 -7.11 -5.53 3.49
N ILE A 24 -7.86 -4.82 2.63
CA ILE A 24 -7.55 -3.44 2.23
C ILE A 24 -7.48 -2.51 3.44
N GLN A 25 -8.44 -2.61 4.35
CA GLN A 25 -8.46 -1.81 5.58
C GLN A 25 -7.19 -2.04 6.42
N GLY A 26 -6.74 -3.29 6.55
CA GLY A 26 -5.48 -3.60 7.23
C GLY A 26 -4.26 -2.97 6.54
N LEU A 27 -4.26 -2.86 5.21
CA LEU A 27 -3.20 -2.16 4.46
C LEU A 27 -3.22 -0.65 4.71
N PHE A 28 -4.41 -0.04 4.81
CA PHE A 28 -4.53 1.38 5.17
C PHE A 28 -3.93 1.63 6.55
N GLU A 29 -4.38 0.88 7.56
CA GLU A 29 -3.91 1.04 8.94
C GLU A 29 -2.40 0.81 9.07
N LEU A 30 -1.87 -0.19 8.36
CA LEU A 30 -0.42 -0.44 8.33
C LEU A 30 0.34 0.76 7.74
N MET A 31 -0.09 1.29 6.59
CA MET A 31 0.59 2.42 5.96
C MET A 31 0.40 3.73 6.72
N ASP A 32 -0.74 3.94 7.36
CA ASP A 32 -0.97 5.08 8.24
C ASP A 32 -0.06 5.01 9.46
N SER A 33 0.08 3.83 10.08
CA SER A 33 1.02 3.63 11.19
C SER A 33 2.48 3.87 10.78
N VAL A 34 2.88 3.43 9.57
CA VAL A 34 4.21 3.73 9.01
C VAL A 34 4.39 5.24 8.79
N THR A 35 3.36 5.92 8.27
CA THR A 35 3.33 7.37 8.04
C THR A 35 3.53 8.13 9.36
N GLU A 36 2.76 7.78 10.39
CA GLU A 36 2.82 8.41 11.72
C GLU A 36 4.15 8.15 12.43
N SER A 37 4.80 7.01 12.16
CA SER A 37 6.08 6.63 12.77
C SER A 37 7.29 7.35 12.16
N ALA A 38 7.14 7.99 10.99
CA ALA A 38 8.27 8.56 10.23
C ALA A 38 9.16 9.54 11.05
N PRO A 39 8.61 10.50 11.82
CA PRO A 39 9.43 11.43 12.60
C PRO A 39 10.29 10.73 13.66
N VAL A 40 9.75 9.70 14.32
CA VAL A 40 10.46 8.95 15.35
C VAL A 40 11.57 8.11 14.74
N LEU A 41 11.27 7.40 13.65
CA LEU A 41 12.20 6.47 13.01
C LEU A 41 13.41 7.18 12.40
N ILE A 42 13.24 8.37 11.82
CA ILE A 42 14.36 9.16 11.28
C ILE A 42 15.28 9.71 12.38
N VAL A 43 14.74 10.03 13.56
CA VAL A 43 15.56 10.44 14.70
C VAL A 43 16.38 9.26 15.25
N LEU A 44 15.79 8.07 15.28
CA LEU A 44 16.47 6.86 15.76
C LEU A 44 17.54 6.35 14.79
N ASP A 45 17.26 6.37 13.48
CA ASP A 45 18.20 5.97 12.44
C ASP A 45 18.08 6.90 11.23
N LYS A 46 19.12 7.69 10.95
CA LYS A 46 19.15 8.57 9.77
C LYS A 46 19.04 7.80 8.45
N GLN A 47 19.44 6.53 8.41
CA GLN A 47 19.29 5.68 7.22
C GLN A 47 17.83 5.26 6.97
N ALA A 48 16.94 5.44 7.95
CA ALA A 48 15.52 5.16 7.79
C ALA A 48 14.89 6.01 6.68
N GLU A 49 15.44 7.19 6.39
CA GLU A 49 14.99 8.06 5.31
C GLU A 49 15.08 7.43 3.91
N PHE A 50 15.97 6.45 3.74
CA PHE A 50 16.14 5.73 2.46
C PHE A 50 15.61 4.30 2.55
N ARG A 51 15.95 3.59 3.62
CA ARG A 51 15.64 2.16 3.77
C ARG A 51 14.16 1.89 3.89
N ILE A 52 13.44 2.68 4.70
CA ILE A 52 12.01 2.46 4.91
C ILE A 52 11.21 2.82 3.66
N PRO A 53 11.43 3.98 3.01
CA PRO A 53 10.79 4.26 1.73
C PRO A 53 11.12 3.25 0.61
N ALA A 54 12.30 2.65 0.60
CA ALA A 54 12.63 1.58 -0.35
C ALA A 54 11.78 0.33 -0.06
N ALA A 55 11.75 -0.14 1.19
CA ALA A 55 10.95 -1.28 1.59
C ALA A 55 9.44 -1.06 1.35
N VAL A 56 8.92 0.13 1.63
CA VAL A 56 7.52 0.48 1.34
C VAL A 56 7.21 0.36 -0.15
N ARG A 57 8.12 0.79 -1.04
CA ARG A 57 7.94 0.64 -2.49
C ARG A 57 7.99 -0.81 -2.95
N GLU A 58 8.84 -1.64 -2.35
CA GLU A 58 8.88 -3.07 -2.64
C GLU A 58 7.56 -3.76 -2.25
N VAL A 59 7.07 -3.50 -1.04
CA VAL A 59 5.78 -4.01 -0.58
C VAL A 59 4.64 -3.51 -1.48
N ALA A 60 4.66 -2.23 -1.87
CA ALA A 60 3.66 -1.67 -2.78
C ALA A 60 3.57 -2.46 -4.08
N GLY A 61 4.71 -2.84 -4.68
CA GLY A 61 4.73 -3.63 -5.92
C GLY A 61 4.14 -5.03 -5.76
N VAL A 62 4.42 -5.71 -4.65
CA VAL A 62 3.86 -7.04 -4.36
C VAL A 62 2.36 -6.96 -4.10
N VAL A 63 1.92 -5.97 -3.31
CA VAL A 63 0.50 -5.73 -3.01
C VAL A 63 -0.25 -5.36 -4.29
N ASP A 64 0.29 -4.50 -5.14
CA ASP A 64 -0.30 -4.11 -6.42
C ASP A 64 -0.60 -5.34 -7.29
N ALA A 65 0.40 -6.20 -7.50
CA ALA A 65 0.25 -7.43 -8.27
C ALA A 65 -0.78 -8.39 -7.68
N LEU A 66 -0.82 -8.52 -6.35
CA LEU A 66 -1.82 -9.33 -5.64
C LEU A 66 -3.23 -8.77 -5.83
N LEU A 67 -3.43 -7.47 -5.62
CA LEU A 67 -4.74 -6.82 -5.75
C LEU A 67 -5.26 -6.92 -7.18
N TYR A 68 -4.40 -6.77 -8.20
CA TYR A 68 -4.78 -7.02 -9.60
C TYR A 68 -5.34 -8.42 -9.82
N GLN A 69 -4.74 -9.46 -9.21
CA GLN A 69 -5.23 -10.83 -9.33
C GLN A 69 -6.56 -11.03 -8.60
N LEU A 70 -6.70 -10.48 -7.39
CA LEU A 70 -7.91 -10.60 -6.59
C LEU A 70 -9.10 -9.86 -7.24
N MET A 71 -8.86 -8.66 -7.76
CA MET A 71 -9.87 -7.88 -8.49
C MET A 71 -10.41 -8.62 -9.73
N ALA A 72 -9.54 -9.39 -10.42
CA ALA A 72 -9.91 -10.12 -11.62
C ALA A 72 -10.89 -11.29 -11.36
N ILE A 73 -11.13 -11.66 -10.10
CA ILE A 73 -12.10 -12.69 -9.72
C ILE A 73 -13.54 -12.18 -9.87
N PHE A 74 -13.76 -10.87 -9.74
CA PHE A 74 -15.10 -10.29 -9.82
C PHE A 74 -15.57 -10.15 -11.28
N PRO A 75 -16.83 -10.52 -11.59
CA PRO A 75 -17.41 -10.25 -12.90
C PRO A 75 -17.40 -8.76 -13.23
N THR A 76 -17.05 -8.40 -14.47
CA THR A 76 -16.95 -6.99 -14.89
C THR A 76 -18.29 -6.25 -14.94
N ASN A 77 -19.40 -6.98 -14.91
CA ASN A 77 -20.76 -6.43 -14.91
C ASN A 77 -21.34 -6.23 -13.49
N THR A 78 -20.54 -6.40 -12.43
CA THR A 78 -20.96 -6.19 -11.04
C THR A 78 -20.35 -4.91 -10.46
N SER A 79 -20.99 -4.35 -9.43
CA SER A 79 -20.45 -3.21 -8.69
C SER A 79 -19.14 -3.53 -7.98
N TYR A 80 -18.89 -4.79 -7.64
CA TYR A 80 -17.67 -5.21 -6.94
C TYR A 80 -16.42 -4.96 -7.79
N SER A 81 -16.51 -5.09 -9.13
CA SER A 81 -15.37 -4.79 -10.02
C SER A 81 -14.90 -3.33 -9.90
N SER A 82 -15.83 -2.37 -9.84
CA SER A 82 -15.47 -0.95 -9.71
C SER A 82 -15.09 -0.58 -8.27
N GLN A 83 -15.78 -1.14 -7.28
CA GLN A 83 -15.48 -0.88 -5.86
C GLN A 83 -14.07 -1.36 -5.48
N THR A 84 -13.69 -2.57 -5.88
CA THR A 84 -12.35 -3.11 -5.59
C THR A 84 -11.24 -2.33 -6.30
N ALA A 85 -11.49 -1.82 -7.51
CA ALA A 85 -10.57 -0.92 -8.22
C ALA A 85 -10.39 0.43 -7.52
N ASN A 86 -11.48 0.99 -6.98
CA ASN A 86 -11.41 2.22 -6.19
C ASN A 86 -10.62 2.01 -4.90
N GLN A 87 -10.87 0.90 -4.19
CA GLN A 87 -10.13 0.51 -2.99
C GLN A 87 -8.63 0.33 -3.26
N LYS A 88 -8.26 -0.32 -4.37
CA LYS A 88 -6.85 -0.41 -4.81
C LYS A 88 -6.22 0.97 -5.00
N THR A 89 -6.93 1.89 -5.67
CA THR A 89 -6.43 3.25 -5.89
C THR A 89 -6.19 4.00 -4.57
N GLN A 90 -7.01 3.74 -3.56
CA GLN A 90 -6.80 4.24 -2.20
C GLN A 90 -5.55 3.62 -1.58
N VAL A 91 -5.33 2.30 -1.71
CA VAL A 91 -4.10 1.63 -1.22
C VAL A 91 -2.87 2.29 -1.82
N ASP A 92 -2.87 2.49 -3.13
CA ASP A 92 -1.76 3.16 -3.83
C ASP A 92 -1.49 4.57 -3.26
N THR A 93 -2.52 5.25 -2.77
CA THR A 93 -2.40 6.57 -2.13
C THR A 93 -1.76 6.47 -0.75
N HIS A 94 -2.20 5.54 0.11
CA HIS A 94 -1.62 5.33 1.43
C HIS A 94 -0.12 4.95 1.34
N PHE A 95 0.25 4.07 0.41
CA PHE A 95 1.67 3.73 0.16
C PHE A 95 2.49 4.94 -0.27
N ARG A 96 1.96 5.80 -1.14
CA ARG A 96 2.64 7.05 -1.53
C ARG A 96 2.76 8.03 -0.36
N GLN A 97 1.73 8.14 0.47
CA GLN A 97 1.72 9.00 1.65
C GLN A 97 2.78 8.55 2.67
N ALA A 98 2.90 7.24 2.92
CA ALA A 98 3.94 6.68 3.77
C ALA A 98 5.35 7.05 3.29
N VAL A 99 5.65 6.86 2.02
CA VAL A 99 6.93 7.29 1.43
C VAL A 99 7.16 8.80 1.59
N HIS A 100 6.13 9.60 1.32
CA HIS A 100 6.21 11.06 1.41
C HIS A 100 6.46 11.54 2.84
N ALA A 101 5.87 10.90 3.85
CA ALA A 101 6.07 11.25 5.25
C ALA A 101 7.53 11.12 5.69
N PHE A 102 8.25 10.10 5.22
CA PHE A 102 9.69 9.98 5.49
C PHE A 102 10.51 11.11 4.84
N HIS A 103 10.23 11.44 3.57
CA HIS A 103 10.92 12.55 2.92
C HIS A 103 10.64 13.89 3.65
N LEU A 104 9.39 14.12 4.07
CA LEU A 104 9.01 15.32 4.81
C LEU A 104 9.66 15.36 6.19
N ALA A 105 9.66 14.25 6.92
CA ALA A 105 10.30 14.14 8.22
C ALA A 105 11.81 14.40 8.13
N THR A 106 12.49 13.87 7.10
CA THR A 106 13.90 14.16 6.82
C THR A 106 14.13 15.63 6.54
N ALA A 107 13.31 16.24 5.68
CA ALA A 107 13.44 17.65 5.30
C ALA A 107 13.32 18.59 6.51
N ASN A 108 12.59 18.16 7.55
CA ASN A 108 12.41 18.91 8.80
C ASN A 108 13.55 18.68 9.82
N THR A 109 14.55 17.85 9.52
CA THR A 109 15.72 17.68 10.39
C THR A 109 16.76 18.80 10.20
N GLY A 110 17.58 19.07 11.21
CA GLY A 110 18.62 20.12 11.14
C GLY A 110 19.81 19.83 10.20
N SER A 111 19.89 18.63 9.61
CA SER A 111 20.89 18.27 8.61
C SER A 111 20.29 17.22 7.64
N PRO A 112 19.38 17.65 6.75
CA PRO A 112 18.67 16.75 5.85
C PRO A 112 19.64 16.08 4.86
N TYR A 113 19.44 14.80 4.57
CA TYR A 113 20.20 14.03 3.57
C TYR A 113 21.74 13.97 3.80
N SER A 114 22.17 14.10 5.06
CA SER A 114 23.59 14.21 5.46
C SER A 114 24.45 12.96 5.15
N ASN A 115 23.83 11.87 4.70
CA ASN A 115 24.39 10.53 4.47
C ASN A 115 24.60 10.23 2.98
N THR A 116 24.44 11.21 2.09
CA THR A 116 24.64 11.09 0.64
C THR A 116 26.11 10.87 0.21
N THR A 117 27.06 10.87 1.13
CA THR A 117 28.50 10.73 0.86
C THR A 117 29.09 9.34 1.14
N SER A 118 28.28 8.37 1.60
CA SER A 118 28.77 7.02 1.97
C SER A 118 28.05 5.87 1.27
N LEU A 119 27.95 5.92 -0.07
CA LEU A 119 27.56 4.79 -0.92
C LEU A 119 28.73 4.40 -1.82
#